data_AF-A0A8H6ECC1-F1
#
_entry.id   AF-A0A8H6ECC1-F1
#
_cell.length_a   1.000
_cell.length_b   1.000
_cell.length_c   1.000
_cell.angle_alpha   90.00
_cell.angle_beta   90.00
_cell.angle_gamma   90.00
#
_symmetry.space_group_name_H-M   'P 1'
#
loop_
_entity.id
_entity.type
_entity.pdbx_description
1 polymer ?
#
loop_
_entity_poly.entity_id
_entity_poly.type
_entity_poly.pdbx_seq_one_letter_code
_entity_poly.pdbx_strand_id
1 'polypeptide(L)'
;MLGNSRMVSILQIQDCLSRNWVVVVPNHCLCPGVNILEGPVEDCWGLLALVYEGILEEFLRDQGSTWVGVDVEKVMAFGTSSGGFLALSLGYDVSKPPKAILGFYGAVHFTHAFWTTPLPHVGEKLPSGSAPEFINQVYGEYPVLTDSSISLEGQAESGRVMGPDFWRPRDAFEGERGGV
;
A
#
# COMPACT_ATOMS: atom_id res chain seq x y z
N MET A 1 6.33 -0.65 2.33
CA MET A 1 4.93 -0.34 1.91
C MET A 1 4.29 -1.55 1.23
N LEU A 2 2.98 -1.81 1.44
CA LEU A 2 2.28 -2.95 0.82
C LEU A 2 1.76 -2.59 -0.58
N GLY A 3 2.45 -3.00 -1.64
CA GLY A 3 2.13 -2.57 -3.02
C GLY A 3 1.23 -3.53 -3.79
N ASN A 4 0.92 -4.69 -3.20
CA ASN A 4 0.16 -5.75 -3.84
C ASN A 4 -1.21 -5.91 -3.20
N SER A 5 -2.27 -5.76 -4.01
CA SER A 5 -3.67 -5.91 -3.65
C SER A 5 -4.00 -7.23 -2.95
N ARG A 6 -3.25 -8.30 -3.19
CA ARG A 6 -3.42 -9.60 -2.51
C ARG A 6 -3.15 -9.58 -1.01
N MET A 7 -2.51 -8.52 -0.53
CA MET A 7 -2.11 -8.37 0.85
C MET A 7 -3.16 -7.64 1.70
N VAL A 8 -4.22 -7.12 1.08
CA VAL A 8 -5.36 -6.53 1.79
C VAL A 8 -6.16 -7.63 2.50
N SER A 9 -6.62 -7.34 3.72
CA SER A 9 -7.42 -8.28 4.52
C SER A 9 -8.68 -8.71 3.77
N ILE A 10 -8.79 -10.01 3.48
CA ILE A 10 -9.99 -10.58 2.83
C ILE A 10 -11.24 -10.36 3.67
N LEU A 11 -11.12 -10.37 5.01
CA LEU A 11 -12.25 -10.10 5.89
C LEU A 11 -12.76 -8.66 5.76
N GLN A 12 -11.86 -7.68 5.57
CA GLN A 12 -12.25 -6.29 5.31
C GLN A 12 -12.95 -6.15 3.96
N ILE A 13 -12.42 -6.81 2.92
CA ILE A 13 -13.06 -6.83 1.59
C ILE A 13 -14.46 -7.46 1.69
N GLN A 14 -14.59 -8.58 2.39
CA GLN A 14 -15.87 -9.25 2.58
C GLN A 14 -16.89 -8.41 3.37
N ASP A 15 -16.46 -7.69 4.41
CA ASP A 15 -17.35 -6.77 5.14
C ASP A 15 -17.86 -5.66 4.21
N CYS A 16 -16.99 -5.03 3.41
CA CYS A 16 -17.40 -4.02 2.44
C CYS A 16 -18.36 -4.59 1.38
N LEU A 17 -18.05 -5.75 0.81
CA LEU A 17 -18.92 -6.41 -0.18
C LEU A 17 -20.28 -6.79 0.42
N SER A 18 -20.34 -7.21 1.69
CA SER A 18 -21.59 -7.52 2.39
C SER A 18 -22.52 -6.30 2.56
N ARG A 19 -21.95 -5.09 2.49
CA ARG A 19 -22.66 -3.81 2.50
C ARG A 19 -23.01 -3.33 1.08
N ASN A 20 -22.77 -4.15 0.06
CA ASN A 20 -22.92 -3.85 -1.37
C ASN A 20 -22.02 -2.69 -1.85
N TRP A 21 -20.82 -2.57 -1.28
CA TRP A 21 -19.86 -1.57 -1.75
C TRP A 21 -19.02 -2.13 -2.91
N VAL A 22 -18.66 -1.25 -3.84
CA VAL A 22 -17.60 -1.54 -4.82
C VAL A 22 -16.26 -1.33 -4.11
N VAL A 23 -15.42 -2.36 -4.09
CA VAL A 23 -14.09 -2.33 -3.46
C VAL A 23 -13.02 -2.30 -4.54
N VAL A 24 -12.17 -1.27 -4.51
CA VAL A 24 -11.07 -1.10 -5.46
C VAL A 24 -9.77 -1.07 -4.68
N VAL A 25 -8.83 -1.94 -5.04
CA VAL A 25 -7.53 -2.06 -4.38
C VAL A 25 -6.44 -1.89 -5.42
N PRO A 26 -5.69 -0.77 -5.44
CA PRO A 26 -4.62 -0.57 -6.40
C PRO A 26 -3.43 -1.48 -6.09
N ASN A 27 -2.79 -1.98 -7.15
CA ASN A 27 -1.38 -2.30 -7.09
C ASN A 27 -0.62 -1.01 -7.38
N HIS A 28 0.14 -0.49 -6.41
CA HIS A 28 0.89 0.76 -6.56
C HIS A 28 2.39 0.47 -6.47
N CYS A 29 3.19 1.37 -7.04
CA CYS A 29 4.64 1.32 -7.01
C CYS A 29 5.15 1.40 -5.57
N LEU A 30 6.33 0.82 -5.30
CA LEU A 30 6.91 0.79 -3.96
C LEU A 30 8.21 1.57 -3.85
N CYS A 31 8.39 2.19 -2.68
CA CYS A 31 9.70 2.65 -2.25
C CYS A 31 10.64 1.45 -2.00
N PRO A 32 11.96 1.62 -2.18
CA PRO A 32 12.64 2.83 -2.65
C PRO A 32 12.79 2.91 -4.18
N GLY A 33 12.20 1.99 -4.95
CA GLY A 33 12.33 1.96 -6.42
C GLY A 33 11.81 3.24 -7.09
N VAL A 34 10.81 3.86 -6.48
CA VAL A 34 10.35 5.23 -6.74
C VAL A 34 10.14 5.92 -5.39
N ASN A 35 10.24 7.25 -5.34
CA ASN A 35 9.94 7.99 -4.12
C ASN A 35 8.42 7.97 -3.84
N ILE A 36 8.05 8.32 -2.61
CA ILE A 36 6.67 8.20 -2.13
C ILE A 36 5.67 9.07 -2.93
N LEU A 37 6.10 10.24 -3.40
CA LEU A 37 5.24 11.20 -4.09
C LEU A 37 5.00 10.79 -5.55
N GLU A 38 6.07 10.49 -6.29
CA GLU A 38 6.04 10.09 -7.72
C GLU A 38 5.66 8.62 -7.93
N GLY A 39 5.39 7.89 -6.86
CA GLY A 39 5.03 6.47 -6.91
C GLY A 39 3.70 6.21 -6.19
N PRO A 40 3.73 5.67 -4.96
CA PRO A 40 2.51 5.30 -4.22
C PRO A 40 1.41 6.37 -4.21
N VAL A 41 1.77 7.64 -3.99
CA VAL A 41 0.81 8.75 -3.90
C VAL A 41 0.22 9.06 -5.27
N GLU A 42 1.04 9.22 -6.30
CA GLU A 42 0.59 9.50 -7.67
C GLU A 42 -0.27 8.36 -8.23
N ASP A 43 0.09 7.10 -7.99
CA ASP A 43 -0.72 5.95 -8.38
C ASP A 43 -2.11 5.96 -7.73
N CYS A 44 -2.19 6.34 -6.44
CA CYS A 44 -3.47 6.44 -5.73
C CYS A 44 -4.30 7.64 -6.21
N TRP A 45 -3.67 8.78 -6.51
CA TRP A 45 -4.32 9.94 -7.12
C TRP A 45 -4.85 9.61 -8.52
N GLY A 46 -4.05 8.93 -9.34
CA GLY A 46 -4.45 8.45 -10.66
C GLY A 46 -5.66 7.54 -10.58
N LEU A 47 -5.65 6.55 -9.67
CA LEU A 47 -6.82 5.70 -9.46
C LEU A 47 -8.06 6.51 -9.07
N LEU A 48 -7.93 7.47 -8.15
CA LEU A 48 -9.04 8.31 -7.73
C LEU A 48 -9.61 9.13 -8.91
N ALA A 49 -8.75 9.66 -9.78
CA ALA A 49 -9.17 10.35 -11.00
C ALA A 49 -9.97 9.42 -11.92
N LEU A 50 -9.49 8.19 -12.17
CA LEU A 50 -10.20 7.20 -12.98
C LEU A 50 -11.60 6.87 -12.42
N VAL A 51 -11.75 6.85 -11.10
CA VAL A 51 -13.06 6.65 -10.46
C VAL A 51 -13.99 7.82 -10.76
N TYR A 52 -13.53 9.05 -10.60
CA TYR A 52 -14.35 10.25 -10.83
C TYR A 52 -14.64 10.54 -12.30
N GLU A 53 -13.77 10.11 -13.20
CA GLU A 53 -13.94 10.20 -14.65
C GLU A 53 -14.92 9.15 -15.20
N GLY A 54 -15.38 8.21 -14.36
CA GLY A 54 -16.32 7.16 -14.76
C GLY A 54 -15.66 5.94 -15.42
N ILE A 55 -14.34 5.96 -15.58
CA ILE A 55 -13.56 4.91 -16.25
C ILE A 55 -13.69 3.57 -15.51
N LEU A 56 -13.79 3.59 -14.17
CA LEU A 56 -14.03 2.37 -13.40
C LEU A 56 -15.37 1.72 -13.77
N GLU A 57 -16.43 2.50 -13.94
CA GLU A 57 -17.76 1.96 -14.28
C GLU A 57 -17.75 1.41 -15.72
N GLU A 58 -17.13 2.12 -16.65
CA GLU A 58 -16.93 1.63 -18.03
C GLU A 58 -16.16 0.32 -18.05
N PHE A 59 -15.05 0.23 -17.32
CA PHE A 59 -14.27 -1.00 -17.18
C PHE A 59 -15.12 -2.15 -16.63
N LEU A 60 -15.91 -1.92 -15.57
CA LEU A 60 -16.77 -2.95 -14.99
C LEU A 60 -17.84 -3.43 -15.98
N ARG A 61 -18.43 -2.51 -16.76
CA ARG A 61 -19.40 -2.85 -17.81
C ARG A 61 -18.76 -3.70 -18.91
N ASP A 62 -17.55 -3.37 -19.33
CA ASP A 62 -16.79 -4.14 -20.34
C ASP A 62 -16.42 -5.55 -19.84
N GLN A 63 -16.23 -5.71 -18.53
CA GLN A 63 -16.10 -7.02 -17.89
C GLN A 63 -17.43 -7.77 -17.71
N GLY A 64 -18.55 -7.23 -18.22
CA GLY A 64 -19.88 -7.84 -18.13
C GLY A 64 -20.64 -7.54 -16.84
N SER A 65 -20.13 -6.66 -15.97
CA SER A 65 -20.75 -6.29 -14.70
C SER A 65 -21.73 -5.12 -14.85
N THR A 66 -22.72 -5.26 -15.72
CA THR A 66 -23.70 -4.20 -16.06
C THR A 66 -24.69 -3.86 -14.93
N TRP A 67 -24.73 -4.68 -13.88
CA TRP A 67 -25.57 -4.49 -12.70
C TRP A 67 -24.87 -3.71 -11.57
N VAL A 68 -23.56 -3.44 -11.70
CA VAL A 68 -22.78 -2.65 -10.74
C VAL A 68 -22.76 -1.20 -11.18
N GLY A 69 -23.28 -0.30 -10.35
CA GLY A 69 -23.18 1.15 -10.54
C GLY A 69 -22.14 1.76 -9.60
N VAL A 70 -21.31 2.66 -10.10
CA VAL A 70 -20.31 3.38 -9.29
C VAL A 70 -20.89 4.74 -8.89
N ASP A 71 -21.19 4.91 -7.60
CA ASP A 71 -21.68 6.19 -7.08
C ASP A 71 -20.50 7.12 -6.72
N VAL A 72 -20.14 7.99 -7.67
CA VAL A 72 -19.05 8.96 -7.52
C VAL A 72 -19.34 10.06 -6.48
N GLU A 73 -20.55 10.14 -5.92
CA GLU A 73 -20.88 11.02 -4.80
C GLU A 73 -20.70 10.34 -3.43
N LYS A 74 -20.32 9.06 -3.43
CA LYS A 74 -20.10 8.23 -2.23
C LYS A 74 -18.75 7.51 -2.24
N VAL A 75 -17.70 8.18 -2.71
CA VAL A 75 -16.33 7.65 -2.67
C VAL A 75 -15.73 7.77 -1.27
N MET A 76 -15.18 6.69 -0.76
CA MET A 76 -14.46 6.62 0.52
C MET A 76 -13.10 5.96 0.30
N ALA A 77 -12.07 6.49 0.96
CA ALA A 77 -10.76 5.86 1.03
C ALA A 77 -10.47 5.41 2.46
N PHE A 78 -9.84 4.24 2.62
CA PHE A 78 -9.37 3.81 3.92
C PHE A 78 -8.12 2.94 3.79
N GLY A 79 -7.31 2.91 4.85
CA GLY A 79 -6.10 2.12 4.87
C GLY A 79 -5.48 2.04 6.27
N THR A 80 -4.56 1.10 6.43
CA THR A 80 -3.84 0.83 7.67
C THR A 80 -2.35 1.14 7.53
N SER A 81 -1.70 1.66 8.57
CA SER A 81 -0.26 1.97 8.56
C SER A 81 0.15 2.84 7.36
N SER A 82 1.06 2.38 6.49
CA SER A 82 1.43 3.07 5.26
C SER A 82 0.26 3.23 4.29
N GLY A 83 -0.69 2.29 4.26
CA GLY A 83 -1.95 2.46 3.51
C GLY A 83 -2.85 3.55 4.12
N GLY A 84 -2.77 3.77 5.44
CA GLY A 84 -3.45 4.88 6.11
C GLY A 84 -2.87 6.24 5.70
N PHE A 85 -1.56 6.31 5.46
CA PHE A 85 -0.93 7.49 4.85
C PHE A 85 -1.48 7.73 3.44
N LEU A 86 -1.52 6.70 2.59
CA LEU A 86 -2.04 6.82 1.22
C LEU A 86 -3.52 7.21 1.19
N ALA A 87 -4.32 6.70 2.11
CA ALA A 87 -5.70 7.14 2.25
C ALA A 87 -5.80 8.63 2.62
N LEU A 88 -4.93 9.13 3.50
CA LEU A 88 -4.84 10.55 3.86
C LEU A 88 -4.31 11.40 2.71
N SER A 89 -3.44 10.88 1.86
CA SER A 89 -2.90 11.63 0.72
C SER A 89 -3.94 11.96 -0.33
N LEU A 90 -5.04 11.21 -0.39
CA LEU A 90 -6.20 11.54 -1.23
C LEU A 90 -7.00 12.76 -0.73
N GLY A 91 -6.66 13.31 0.44
CA GLY A 91 -7.27 14.51 1.01
C GLY A 91 -6.67 15.83 0.52
N TYR A 92 -5.54 15.80 -0.19
CA TYR A 92 -4.84 16.99 -0.69
C TYR A 92 -4.33 16.81 -2.11
N ASP A 93 -4.05 17.92 -2.80
CA ASP A 93 -3.51 18.00 -4.17
C ASP A 93 -4.26 17.18 -5.26
N VAL A 94 -5.51 16.82 -4.98
CA VAL A 94 -6.46 16.20 -5.94
C VAL A 94 -7.58 17.18 -6.29
N SER A 95 -8.17 17.03 -7.48
CA SER A 95 -9.26 17.89 -7.95
C SER A 95 -10.56 17.73 -7.14
N LYS A 96 -10.86 16.49 -6.72
CA LYS A 96 -12.01 16.14 -5.89
C LYS A 96 -11.58 15.10 -4.85
N PRO A 97 -11.50 15.44 -3.55
CA PRO A 97 -11.21 14.47 -2.50
C PRO A 97 -12.36 13.47 -2.29
N PRO A 98 -12.08 12.27 -1.75
CA PRO A 98 -13.11 11.34 -1.28
C PRO A 98 -14.02 12.02 -0.25
N LYS A 99 -15.28 11.57 -0.19
CA LYS A 99 -16.26 12.07 0.78
C LYS A 99 -15.89 11.73 2.22
N ALA A 100 -15.18 10.63 2.41
CA ALA A 100 -14.67 10.20 3.70
C ALA A 100 -13.30 9.55 3.54
N ILE A 101 -12.44 9.78 4.53
CA ILE A 101 -11.14 9.12 4.67
C ILE A 101 -11.08 8.48 6.06
N LEU A 102 -10.73 7.20 6.11
CA LEU A 102 -10.52 6.46 7.36
C LEU A 102 -9.10 5.90 7.41
N GLY A 103 -8.23 6.55 8.19
CA GLY A 103 -6.87 6.09 8.44
C GLY A 103 -6.77 5.34 9.75
N PHE A 104 -6.38 4.07 9.70
CA PHE A 104 -6.04 3.28 10.88
C PHE A 104 -4.53 3.38 11.13
N TYR A 105 -4.13 3.99 12.26
CA TYR A 105 -2.72 4.14 12.66
C TYR A 105 -1.79 4.56 11.50
N GLY A 106 -2.27 5.51 10.69
CA GLY A 106 -1.59 5.92 9.47
C GLY A 106 -0.20 6.48 9.73
N ALA A 107 0.77 6.17 8.87
CA ALA A 107 2.08 6.78 8.92
C ALA A 107 1.97 8.30 8.65
N VAL A 108 2.28 9.13 9.64
CA VAL A 108 2.13 10.59 9.57
C VAL A 108 3.30 11.30 10.22
N HIS A 109 3.41 12.61 9.99
CA HIS A 109 4.43 13.46 10.60
C HIS A 109 5.86 12.97 10.31
N PHE A 110 6.17 12.77 9.03
CA PHE A 110 7.46 12.22 8.56
C PHE A 110 8.69 13.07 8.93
N THR A 111 8.50 14.30 9.39
CA THR A 111 9.57 15.15 9.95
C THR A 111 10.00 14.74 11.36
N HIS A 112 9.23 13.89 12.04
CA HIS A 112 9.58 13.42 13.38
C HIS A 112 10.77 12.45 13.33
N ALA A 113 11.71 12.58 14.29
CA ALA A 113 12.93 11.77 14.33
C ALA A 113 12.69 10.25 14.42
N PHE A 114 11.48 9.83 14.85
CA PHE A 114 11.05 8.43 14.81
C PHE A 114 11.29 7.77 13.44
N TRP A 115 11.03 8.50 12.36
CA TRP A 115 11.13 7.97 10.99
C TRP A 115 12.57 7.87 10.47
N THR A 116 13.53 8.49 11.15
CA THR A 116 14.95 8.51 10.73
C THR A 116 15.88 7.88 11.76
N THR A 117 15.37 7.51 12.93
CA THR A 117 16.15 6.86 13.99
C THR A 117 16.20 5.35 13.75
N PRO A 118 17.40 4.75 13.59
CA PRO A 118 17.52 3.30 13.40
C PRO A 118 16.90 2.52 14.57
N LEU A 119 16.30 1.37 14.27
CA LEU A 119 15.74 0.46 15.27
C LEU A 119 16.78 -0.62 15.61
N PRO A 120 17.46 -0.57 16.79
CA PRO A 120 18.60 -1.45 17.08
C PRO A 120 18.25 -2.94 17.02
N HIS A 121 17.05 -3.29 17.49
CA HIS A 121 16.54 -4.67 17.52
C HIS A 121 16.21 -5.25 16.13
N VAL A 122 16.10 -4.41 15.09
CA VAL A 122 15.95 -4.87 13.70
C VAL A 122 17.32 -5.05 13.07
N GLY A 123 18.26 -4.13 13.34
CA GLY A 123 19.66 -4.28 12.92
C GLY A 123 20.31 -5.57 13.40
N GLU A 124 19.97 -6.03 14.61
CA GLU A 124 20.44 -7.32 15.16
C GLU A 124 19.92 -8.55 14.40
N LYS A 125 18.81 -8.42 13.65
CA LYS A 125 18.21 -9.51 12.85
C LYS A 125 18.71 -9.55 11.41
N LEU A 126 19.38 -8.50 10.95
CA LEU A 126 19.99 -8.50 9.63
C LEU A 126 21.14 -9.52 9.60
N PRO A 127 21.30 -10.29 8.49
CA PRO A 127 22.40 -11.23 8.36
C PRO A 127 23.73 -10.55 8.63
N SER A 128 24.59 -11.15 9.46
CA SER A 128 25.92 -10.62 9.75
C SER A 128 26.70 -10.42 8.44
N GLY A 129 26.99 -9.16 8.09
CA GLY A 129 27.65 -8.83 6.83
C GLY A 129 26.72 -8.54 5.65
N SER A 130 25.45 -8.16 5.90
CA SER A 130 24.61 -7.49 4.90
C SER A 130 25.29 -6.19 4.47
N ALA A 131 26.16 -6.32 3.47
CA ALA A 131 26.95 -5.22 2.96
C ALA A 131 26.01 -4.19 2.31
N PRO A 132 26.30 -2.88 2.35
CA PRO A 132 25.51 -1.86 1.66
C PRO A 132 25.27 -2.22 0.19
N GLU A 133 26.22 -2.90 -0.45
CA GLU A 133 26.11 -3.40 -1.82
C GLU A 133 24.98 -4.42 -2.00
N PHE A 134 24.71 -5.28 -1.02
CA PHE A 134 23.61 -6.25 -1.05
C PHE A 134 22.26 -5.53 -0.88
N ILE A 135 22.15 -4.64 0.11
CA ILE A 135 20.92 -3.88 0.38
C ILE A 135 20.57 -2.97 -0.81
N ASN A 136 21.56 -2.32 -1.40
CA ASN A 136 21.37 -1.42 -2.55
C ASN A 136 20.93 -2.16 -3.84
N GLN A 137 20.94 -3.49 -3.89
CA GLN A 137 20.37 -4.22 -5.02
C GLN A 137 18.87 -3.97 -5.17
N VAL A 138 18.18 -3.54 -4.11
CA VAL A 138 16.75 -3.18 -4.14
C VAL A 138 16.44 -2.11 -5.20
N TYR A 139 17.39 -1.22 -5.51
CA TYR A 139 17.24 -0.17 -6.52
C TYR A 139 17.27 -0.70 -7.96
N GLY A 140 17.72 -1.95 -8.17
CA GLY A 140 17.73 -2.62 -9.47
C GLY A 140 16.55 -3.55 -9.72
N GLU A 141 15.64 -3.72 -8.75
CA GLU A 141 14.51 -4.65 -8.86
C GLU A 141 13.36 -4.09 -9.72
N TYR A 142 12.84 -4.93 -10.64
CA TYR A 142 11.66 -4.61 -11.46
C TYR A 142 10.88 -5.90 -11.83
N PRO A 143 9.53 -5.92 -11.83
CA PRO A 143 8.63 -4.83 -11.41
C PRO A 143 8.62 -4.66 -9.89
N VAL A 144 8.27 -3.46 -9.44
CA VAL A 144 8.41 -2.99 -8.04
C VAL A 144 7.29 -3.54 -7.12
N LEU A 145 6.59 -4.60 -7.52
CA LEU A 145 5.54 -5.23 -6.73
C LEU A 145 6.15 -6.29 -5.79
N THR A 146 5.82 -6.23 -4.49
CA THR A 146 6.21 -7.27 -3.53
C THR A 146 5.00 -7.93 -2.90
N ASP A 147 5.16 -9.20 -2.51
CA ASP A 147 4.21 -10.01 -1.74
C ASP A 147 4.77 -10.44 -0.36
N SER A 148 5.98 -10.00 0.00
CA SER A 148 6.77 -10.56 1.12
C SER A 148 6.56 -9.92 2.51
N SER A 149 5.66 -8.94 2.67
CA SER A 149 5.39 -8.36 4.00
C SER A 149 4.22 -9.03 4.74
N ILE A 150 4.41 -9.27 6.03
CA ILE A 150 3.33 -9.69 6.92
C ILE A 150 2.43 -8.48 7.16
N SER A 151 1.22 -8.50 6.60
CA SER A 151 0.16 -7.61 7.06
C SER A 151 -0.17 -7.97 8.52
N LEU A 152 0.02 -7.01 9.43
CA LEU A 152 -0.30 -7.10 10.86
C LEU A 152 -1.82 -7.26 11.11
N GLU A 153 -2.63 -7.12 10.08
CA GLU A 153 -4.10 -7.15 10.07
C GLU A 153 -4.69 -8.56 9.93
N GLY A 154 -3.96 -9.60 10.35
CA GLY A 154 -4.47 -10.98 10.45
C GLY A 154 -4.17 -11.90 9.26
N GLN A 155 -3.39 -11.45 8.27
CA GLN A 155 -3.00 -12.31 7.13
C GLN A 155 -2.04 -13.45 7.53
N ALA A 156 -1.36 -13.34 8.68
CA ALA A 156 -0.53 -14.39 9.26
C ALA A 156 -1.31 -15.70 9.53
N GLU A 157 -2.62 -15.63 9.80
CA GLU A 157 -3.46 -16.80 10.10
C GLU A 157 -3.87 -17.59 8.85
N SER A 158 -3.73 -17.01 7.64
CA SER A 158 -4.12 -17.68 6.39
C SER A 158 -3.06 -18.65 5.85
N GLY A 159 -1.86 -18.67 6.44
CA GLY A 159 -0.72 -19.48 5.98
C GLY A 159 -0.17 -19.10 4.61
N ARG A 160 -0.64 -17.99 4.00
CA ARG A 160 -0.25 -17.55 2.65
C ARG A 160 0.94 -16.61 2.59
N VAL A 161 1.39 -16.08 3.73
CA VAL A 161 2.48 -15.09 3.79
C VAL A 161 3.59 -15.66 4.68
N MET A 162 4.75 -15.95 4.08
CA MET A 162 5.98 -16.17 4.83
C MET A 162 6.45 -14.81 5.34
N GLY A 163 7.00 -14.75 6.55
CA GLY A 163 7.55 -13.51 7.08
C GLY A 163 8.65 -12.90 6.20
N PRO A 164 9.16 -11.72 6.56
CA PRO A 164 10.23 -11.08 5.79
C PRO A 164 11.41 -12.04 5.64
N ASP A 165 11.86 -12.24 4.41
CA ASP A 165 13.04 -13.04 4.08
C ASP A 165 14.24 -12.11 3.93
N PHE A 166 15.01 -11.91 5.00
CA PHE A 166 16.15 -10.99 4.99
C PHE A 166 17.30 -11.41 4.06
N TRP A 167 17.20 -12.54 3.35
CA TRP A 167 18.07 -12.90 2.23
C TRP A 167 17.59 -12.31 0.88
N ARG A 168 16.47 -11.58 0.88
CA ARG A 168 16.03 -10.72 -0.21
C ARG A 168 16.46 -9.26 0.04
N PRO A 169 17.09 -8.58 -0.94
CA PRO A 169 17.52 -7.18 -0.78
C PRO A 169 16.41 -6.24 -0.31
N ARG A 170 15.19 -6.39 -0.84
CA ARG A 170 14.01 -5.59 -0.44
C ARG A 170 13.62 -5.75 1.02
N ASP A 171 13.47 -6.98 1.50
CA ASP A 171 13.05 -7.25 2.89
C ASP A 171 14.16 -6.82 3.87
N ALA A 172 15.43 -6.95 3.46
CA ALA A 172 16.59 -6.41 4.19
C ALA A 172 16.57 -4.87 4.25
N PHE A 173 16.23 -4.19 3.15
CA PHE A 173 16.11 -2.72 3.10
C PHE A 173 14.99 -2.21 4.02
N GLU A 174 13.81 -2.84 3.99
CA GLU A 174 12.69 -2.49 4.88
C GLU A 174 13.06 -2.69 6.35
N GLY A 175 13.82 -3.76 6.66
CA GLY A 175 14.35 -4.03 7.99
C GLY A 175 15.39 -3.02 8.47
N GLU A 176 16.38 -2.67 7.64
CA GLU A 176 17.45 -1.73 8.00
C GLU A 176 16.91 -0.33 8.34
N ARG A 177 15.93 0.15 7.58
CA ARG A 177 15.44 1.53 7.69
C ARG A 177 14.17 1.72 8.53
N GLY A 178 13.62 0.63 9.09
CA GLY A 178 12.46 0.73 9.99
C GLY A 178 11.14 1.05 9.29
N GLY A 179 10.90 0.49 8.09
CA GLY A 179 9.58 0.49 7.46
C GLY A 179 9.10 1.84 6.93
N VAL A 180 9.78 2.38 5.92
CA VAL A 180 9.20 3.36 4.97
C VAL A 180 9.10 2.72 3.60
#